data_AF-A0A4D7BC50-F1
#
_entry.id   AF-A0A4D7BC50-F1
#
_cell.length_a   1.000
_cell.length_b   1.000
_cell.length_c   1.000
_cell.angle_alpha   90.00
_cell.angle_beta   90.00
_cell.angle_gamma   90.00
#
_symmetry.space_group_name_H-M   'P 1'
#
loop_
_entity.id
_entity.type
_entity.pdbx_description
1 polymer ?
#
loop_
_entity_poly.entity_id
_entity_poly.type
_entity_poly.pdbx_seq_one_letter_code
_entity_poly.pdbx_strand_id
1 'polypeptide(L)'
;MHDFFRRRDGGPFKIPPLMYALLIEGEDGEFVLFDAVDAQFFDQTYAPGYRIAPGNWRSRVNRAPVYAVEVHARGGTPAAIDWLKRHPLGGLPEWSQIELDPDPNGAADVYDTIAGPPQRARISVRPLSRRRVKALERATDLTPDIRPEAEIERALPTSAIDQVFVLDVGQGAANALVTSAGEVVAYVDLGAGVLRDVGTWPNSMGGLCLCHQPKVILTHWHYDHFQAANIYPAAQKLTWIAPLQRLGPGPQSLMASSITRAGGALMIWNGHGILSTSQIALERCTGPTGNQNRTGISVWVWGPVGKDPILLPGDAGYADVPTLAAGKAIGAFAVAHHGGRAPGVAPARPGASTPRAALSYGHKNSYGHPLTPSLTGLTASGWHIGHPAAGKDERRTEDRPGGAGGSGLGHIRLNWAGGSSSAHSCACGCTLDPTQ
;
A
#
# COMPACT_ATOMS: atom_id res chain seq x y z
N MET A 1 5.68 -14.62 -13.00
CA MET A 1 5.23 -13.22 -12.89
C MET A 1 4.35 -12.89 -14.07
N HIS A 2 3.19 -12.25 -13.83
CA HIS A 2 2.28 -11.77 -14.87
C HIS A 2 2.84 -10.53 -15.58
N ASP A 3 2.44 -10.29 -16.82
CA ASP A 3 3.01 -9.20 -17.63
C ASP A 3 2.69 -7.81 -17.10
N PHE A 4 1.54 -7.62 -16.44
CA PHE A 4 1.18 -6.35 -15.81
C PHE A 4 2.21 -5.88 -14.77
N PHE A 5 2.90 -6.81 -14.10
CA PHE A 5 3.90 -6.48 -13.08
C PHE A 5 5.32 -6.36 -13.63
N ARG A 6 5.52 -6.59 -14.93
CA ARG A 6 6.83 -6.47 -15.57
C ARG A 6 7.02 -5.04 -16.04
N ARG A 7 8.21 -4.49 -15.82
CA ARG A 7 8.66 -3.28 -16.51
C ARG A 7 8.66 -3.57 -18.01
N ARG A 8 8.05 -2.67 -18.79
CA ARG A 8 8.17 -2.65 -20.25
C ARG A 8 8.77 -1.32 -20.65
N ASP A 9 9.79 -1.35 -21.50
CA ASP A 9 10.57 -0.16 -21.89
C ASP A 9 9.82 0.77 -22.87
N GLY A 10 8.48 0.72 -22.87
CA GLY A 10 7.62 1.50 -23.75
C GLY A 10 7.33 0.78 -25.07
N GLY A 11 6.05 0.78 -25.43
CA GLY A 11 5.51 0.28 -26.68
C GLY A 11 4.00 0.44 -26.66
N PRO A 12 3.36 0.82 -27.77
CA PRO A 12 1.91 0.95 -27.80
C PRO A 12 1.27 -0.41 -27.55
N PHE A 13 0.42 -0.48 -26.54
CA PHE A 13 -0.55 -1.56 -26.33
C PHE A 13 -1.92 -1.15 -26.87
N LYS A 14 -2.75 -2.14 -27.21
CA LYS A 14 -4.13 -1.87 -27.62
C LYS A 14 -4.96 -1.56 -26.37
N ILE A 15 -5.42 -0.32 -26.24
CA ILE A 15 -6.43 0.05 -25.23
C ILE A 15 -7.73 -0.68 -25.60
N PRO A 16 -8.33 -1.47 -24.68
CA PRO A 16 -9.62 -2.09 -24.95
C PRO A 16 -10.72 -1.02 -24.92
N PRO A 17 -11.73 -1.11 -25.79
CA PRO A 17 -12.78 -0.10 -25.87
C PRO A 17 -13.71 -0.10 -24.64
N LEU A 18 -13.70 -1.21 -23.87
CA LEU A 18 -14.59 -1.42 -22.75
C LEU A 18 -13.90 -2.19 -21.62
N MET A 19 -14.00 -1.67 -20.40
CA MET A 19 -13.50 -2.33 -19.19
C MET A 19 -14.58 -2.44 -18.12
N TYR A 20 -14.43 -3.45 -17.25
CA TYR A 20 -15.10 -3.49 -15.95
C TYR A 20 -14.10 -3.13 -14.87
N ALA A 21 -14.50 -2.23 -13.99
CA ALA A 21 -13.59 -1.65 -13.03
C ALA A 21 -14.21 -1.42 -11.66
N LEU A 22 -13.38 -1.51 -10.63
CA LEU A 22 -13.66 -1.03 -9.29
C LEU A 22 -12.94 0.30 -9.09
N LEU A 23 -13.65 1.32 -8.61
CA LEU A 23 -13.04 2.54 -8.07
C LEU A 23 -12.36 2.18 -6.75
N ILE A 24 -11.03 2.20 -6.72
CA ILE A 24 -10.25 1.77 -5.54
C ILE A 24 -9.71 2.94 -4.74
N GLU A 25 -9.56 4.11 -5.35
CA GLU A 25 -9.04 5.31 -4.71
C GLU A 25 -9.52 6.57 -5.44
N GLY A 26 -9.58 7.68 -4.72
CA GLY A 26 -9.68 8.99 -5.32
C GLY A 26 -9.80 10.08 -4.29
N GLU A 27 -9.66 11.31 -4.78
CA GLU A 27 -9.75 12.53 -3.99
C GLU A 27 -10.38 13.63 -4.84
N ASP A 28 -11.33 14.37 -4.26
CA ASP A 28 -12.21 15.26 -5.00
C ASP A 28 -11.41 16.35 -5.74
N GLY A 29 -11.57 16.39 -7.06
CA GLY A 29 -10.88 17.34 -7.94
C GLY A 29 -9.39 17.07 -8.17
N GLU A 30 -8.81 16.05 -7.53
CA GLU A 30 -7.38 15.74 -7.60
C GLU A 30 -7.10 14.51 -8.46
N PHE A 31 -7.68 13.36 -8.11
CA PHE A 31 -7.52 12.14 -8.90
C PHE A 31 -8.59 11.09 -8.60
N VAL A 32 -8.70 10.12 -9.50
CA VAL A 32 -9.42 8.85 -9.26
C VAL A 32 -8.65 7.69 -9.90
N LEU A 33 -8.66 6.54 -9.25
CA LEU A 33 -7.96 5.33 -9.68
C LEU A 33 -8.92 4.14 -9.72
N PHE A 34 -8.90 3.44 -10.85
CA PHE A 34 -9.71 2.27 -11.12
C PHE A 34 -8.83 1.02 -11.32
N ASP A 35 -9.18 -0.05 -10.63
CA ASP A 35 -8.64 -1.41 -10.82
C ASP A 35 -9.54 -2.15 -11.82
N ALA A 36 -8.99 -2.54 -12.97
CA ALA A 36 -9.80 -2.86 -14.15
C ALA A 36 -9.38 -4.14 -14.89
N VAL A 37 -10.35 -4.70 -15.62
CA VAL A 37 -10.17 -5.83 -16.54
C VAL A 37 -10.89 -5.53 -17.86
N ASP A 38 -10.35 -6.06 -18.97
CA ASP A 38 -11.06 -6.09 -20.26
C ASP A 38 -12.44 -6.77 -20.10
N ALA A 39 -13.50 -6.04 -20.48
CA ALA A 39 -14.88 -6.50 -20.30
C ALA A 39 -15.23 -7.71 -21.18
N GLN A 40 -14.69 -7.77 -22.40
CA GLN A 40 -14.91 -8.87 -23.33
C GLN A 40 -14.29 -10.16 -22.79
N PHE A 41 -13.07 -10.09 -22.26
CA PHE A 41 -12.39 -11.23 -21.64
C PHE A 41 -13.18 -11.74 -20.44
N PHE A 42 -13.64 -10.84 -19.56
CA PHE A 42 -14.43 -11.22 -18.38
C PHE A 42 -15.74 -11.91 -18.80
N ASP A 43 -16.44 -11.37 -19.79
CA ASP A 43 -17.71 -11.91 -20.29
C ASP A 43 -17.56 -13.27 -20.97
N GLN A 44 -16.51 -13.46 -21.77
CA GLN A 44 -16.19 -14.74 -22.38
C GLN A 44 -15.80 -15.79 -21.33
N THR A 45 -15.10 -15.38 -20.27
CA THR A 45 -14.73 -16.25 -19.15
C THR A 45 -15.97 -16.70 -18.37
N TYR A 46 -16.95 -15.82 -18.21
CA TYR A 46 -18.17 -16.06 -17.45
C TYR A 46 -19.43 -15.97 -18.32
N ALA A 47 -19.44 -16.78 -19.38
CA ALA A 47 -20.56 -16.87 -20.31
C ALA A 47 -21.91 -17.07 -19.57
N PRO A 48 -23.03 -16.61 -20.16
CA PRO A 48 -24.35 -16.77 -19.55
C PRO A 48 -24.63 -18.22 -19.12
N GLY A 49 -25.01 -18.41 -17.85
CA GLY A 49 -25.26 -19.74 -17.26
C GLY A 49 -24.09 -20.31 -16.47
N TYR A 50 -22.88 -19.74 -16.57
CA TYR A 50 -21.76 -20.14 -15.73
C TYR A 50 -22.01 -19.77 -14.26
N ARG A 51 -21.89 -20.76 -13.37
CA ARG A 51 -21.95 -20.53 -11.91
C ARG A 51 -20.60 -20.05 -11.42
N ILE A 52 -20.47 -18.74 -11.20
CA ILE A 52 -19.27 -18.14 -10.60
C ILE A 52 -19.18 -18.60 -9.14
N ALA A 53 -18.07 -19.22 -8.76
CA ALA A 53 -17.79 -19.55 -7.36
C ALA A 53 -17.01 -18.40 -6.69
N PRO A 54 -17.18 -18.15 -5.39
CA PRO A 54 -16.42 -17.12 -4.68
C PRO A 54 -14.91 -17.24 -4.93
N GLY A 55 -14.26 -16.15 -5.32
CA GLY A 55 -12.81 -16.06 -5.50
C GLY A 55 -12.25 -16.82 -6.71
N ASN A 56 -13.11 -17.39 -7.56
CA ASN A 56 -12.65 -18.23 -8.68
C ASN A 56 -11.87 -17.44 -9.75
N TRP A 57 -11.94 -16.11 -9.73
CA TRP A 57 -11.15 -15.23 -10.60
C TRP A 57 -9.65 -15.43 -10.42
N ARG A 58 -9.18 -15.85 -9.24
CA ARG A 58 -7.74 -16.12 -8.99
C ARG A 58 -7.14 -17.13 -9.97
N SER A 59 -7.93 -18.09 -10.45
CA SER A 59 -7.49 -19.08 -11.44
C SER A 59 -7.43 -18.55 -12.88
N ARG A 60 -8.03 -17.38 -13.14
CA ARG A 60 -8.23 -16.80 -14.48
C ARG A 60 -7.43 -15.52 -14.69
N VAL A 61 -7.28 -14.69 -13.66
CA VAL A 61 -6.70 -13.34 -13.73
C VAL A 61 -5.30 -13.30 -14.34
N ASN A 62 -4.51 -14.37 -14.19
CA ASN A 62 -3.16 -14.46 -14.79
C ASN A 62 -3.13 -14.59 -16.31
N ARG A 63 -4.29 -14.69 -16.95
CA ARG A 63 -4.44 -14.65 -18.41
C ARG A 63 -5.31 -13.49 -18.84
N ALA A 64 -5.82 -12.72 -17.88
CA ALA A 64 -6.73 -11.62 -18.15
C ALA A 64 -5.92 -10.38 -18.55
N PRO A 65 -6.35 -9.64 -19.58
CA PRO A 65 -5.89 -8.28 -19.79
C PRO A 65 -6.41 -7.41 -18.64
N VAL A 66 -5.52 -7.10 -17.70
CA VAL A 66 -5.79 -6.24 -16.54
C VAL A 66 -5.13 -4.88 -16.72
N TYR A 67 -5.75 -3.87 -16.14
CA TYR A 67 -5.35 -2.48 -16.31
C TYR A 67 -5.51 -1.70 -15.01
N ALA A 68 -4.75 -0.62 -14.89
CA ALA A 68 -5.10 0.49 -14.02
C ALA A 68 -5.53 1.67 -14.89
N VAL A 69 -6.60 2.37 -14.50
CA VAL A 69 -7.04 3.60 -15.19
C VAL A 69 -7.05 4.72 -14.18
N GLU A 70 -6.30 5.78 -14.46
CA GLU A 70 -6.17 6.93 -13.57
C GLU A 70 -6.59 8.21 -14.31
N VAL A 71 -7.37 9.06 -13.66
CA VAL A 71 -7.56 10.46 -14.08
C VAL A 71 -6.94 11.32 -13.00
N HIS A 72 -5.94 12.13 -13.35
CA HIS A 72 -5.15 12.89 -12.38
C HIS A 72 -5.04 14.36 -12.82
N ALA A 73 -5.34 15.30 -11.93
CA ALA A 73 -5.28 16.74 -12.21
C ALA A 73 -3.83 17.24 -12.27
N ARG A 74 -3.01 16.88 -11.28
CA ARG A 74 -1.61 17.34 -11.19
C ARG A 74 -0.76 16.61 -12.22
N GLY A 75 -0.12 17.37 -13.11
CA GLY A 75 0.62 16.80 -14.25
C GLY A 75 -0.26 16.16 -15.32
N GLY A 76 -1.59 16.34 -15.23
CA GLY A 76 -2.57 15.84 -16.19
C GLY A 76 -2.82 16.78 -17.36
N THR A 77 -3.75 16.38 -18.24
CA THR A 77 -4.25 17.22 -19.33
C THR A 77 -5.30 18.21 -18.84
N PRO A 78 -5.58 19.31 -19.57
CA PRO A 78 -6.76 20.12 -19.29
C PRO A 78 -8.05 19.29 -19.28
N ALA A 79 -8.14 18.28 -20.15
CA ALA A 79 -9.27 17.35 -20.17
C ALA A 79 -9.42 16.55 -18.87
N ALA A 80 -8.32 16.14 -18.23
CA ALA A 80 -8.35 15.45 -16.93
C ALA A 80 -8.92 16.35 -15.82
N ILE A 81 -8.46 17.60 -15.75
CA ILE A 81 -8.96 18.61 -14.79
C ILE A 81 -10.46 18.84 -14.99
N ASP A 82 -10.90 19.06 -16.24
CA ASP A 82 -12.30 19.30 -16.56
C ASP A 82 -13.17 18.04 -16.38
N TRP A 83 -12.60 16.86 -16.52
CA TRP A 83 -13.28 15.61 -16.23
C TRP A 83 -13.53 15.47 -14.73
N LEU A 84 -12.52 15.67 -13.88
CA LEU A 84 -12.63 15.56 -12.42
C LEU A 84 -13.61 16.58 -11.84
N LYS A 85 -13.63 17.81 -12.36
CA LYS A 85 -14.64 18.83 -11.96
C LYS A 85 -16.08 18.38 -12.23
N ARG A 86 -16.31 17.62 -13.29
CA ARG A 86 -17.64 17.15 -13.70
C ARG A 86 -18.05 15.84 -13.04
N HIS A 87 -17.09 15.09 -12.50
CA HIS A 87 -17.29 13.79 -11.89
C HIS A 87 -16.68 13.79 -10.49
N PRO A 88 -17.32 14.48 -9.52
CA PRO A 88 -16.87 14.41 -8.13
C PRO A 88 -16.89 12.97 -7.66
N LEU A 89 -15.97 12.61 -6.76
CA LEU A 89 -15.73 11.26 -6.27
C LEU A 89 -17.02 10.61 -5.76
N GLY A 90 -17.80 11.34 -4.95
CA GLY A 90 -19.08 10.85 -4.42
C GLY A 90 -20.17 10.63 -5.48
N GLY A 91 -20.00 11.14 -6.69
CA GLY A 91 -20.90 10.92 -7.83
C GLY A 91 -20.50 9.76 -8.73
N LEU A 92 -19.30 9.17 -8.55
CA LEU A 92 -18.83 8.05 -9.35
C LEU A 92 -19.37 6.72 -8.82
N PRO A 93 -19.75 5.78 -9.71
CA PRO A 93 -20.14 4.46 -9.27
C PRO A 93 -18.91 3.65 -8.84
N GLU A 94 -19.03 2.98 -7.69
CA GLU A 94 -17.98 2.09 -7.18
C GLU A 94 -17.61 1.02 -8.22
N TRP A 95 -18.61 0.32 -8.76
CA TRP A 95 -18.44 -0.62 -9.87
C TRP A 95 -18.88 0.00 -11.18
N SER A 96 -17.93 0.09 -12.10
CA SER A 96 -18.04 0.89 -13.31
C SER A 96 -17.84 0.07 -14.58
N GLN A 97 -18.61 0.42 -15.61
CA GLN A 97 -18.26 0.17 -16.99
C GLN A 97 -17.53 1.41 -17.48
N ILE A 98 -16.30 1.21 -17.97
CA ILE A 98 -15.47 2.29 -18.48
C ILE A 98 -15.34 2.12 -19.99
N GLU A 99 -15.83 3.09 -20.74
CA GLU A 99 -15.63 3.19 -22.18
C GLU A 99 -14.39 4.07 -22.43
N LEU A 100 -13.46 3.55 -23.26
CA LEU A 100 -12.18 4.19 -23.55
C LEU A 100 -12.01 4.36 -25.06
N ASP A 101 -11.52 5.53 -25.46
CA ASP A 101 -11.18 5.84 -26.84
C ASP A 101 -9.79 6.48 -26.89
N PRO A 102 -8.79 5.84 -27.53
CA PRO A 102 -7.42 6.35 -27.58
C PRO A 102 -7.35 7.81 -28.03
N ASP A 103 -6.76 8.66 -27.20
CA ASP A 103 -6.64 10.09 -27.44
C ASP A 103 -5.45 10.64 -26.67
N PRO A 104 -4.39 11.15 -27.33
CA PRO A 104 -3.22 11.71 -26.65
C PRO A 104 -3.53 12.93 -25.76
N ASN A 105 -4.69 13.57 -25.97
CA ASN A 105 -5.20 14.67 -25.17
C ASN A 105 -6.34 14.26 -24.23
N GLY A 106 -6.60 12.95 -24.14
CA GLY A 106 -7.61 12.37 -23.27
C GLY A 106 -7.39 12.69 -21.79
N ALA A 107 -8.45 12.48 -21.02
CA ALA A 107 -8.45 12.72 -19.58
C ALA A 107 -7.80 11.58 -18.78
N ALA A 108 -7.87 10.35 -19.28
CA ALA A 108 -7.41 9.16 -18.56
C ALA A 108 -6.03 8.71 -19.03
N ASP A 109 -5.18 8.36 -18.07
CA ASP A 109 -3.99 7.55 -18.27
C ASP A 109 -4.35 6.08 -18.02
N VAL A 110 -4.16 5.26 -19.06
CA VAL A 110 -4.43 3.82 -19.04
C VAL A 110 -3.09 3.10 -18.95
N TYR A 111 -2.97 2.20 -17.98
CA TYR A 111 -1.77 1.41 -17.73
C TYR A 111 -2.07 -0.07 -17.99
N ASP A 112 -1.32 -0.70 -18.89
CA ASP A 112 -1.31 -2.16 -19.06
C ASP A 112 -0.14 -2.84 -18.30
N THR A 113 0.68 -2.04 -17.62
CA THR A 113 1.68 -2.45 -16.65
C THR A 113 1.79 -1.42 -15.53
N ILE A 114 2.03 -1.89 -14.30
CA ILE A 114 2.21 -1.06 -13.11
C ILE A 114 3.46 -0.19 -13.15
N ALA A 115 4.43 -0.57 -13.99
CA ALA A 115 5.79 -0.01 -14.01
C ALA A 115 6.18 0.53 -15.39
N GLY A 116 5.20 0.76 -16.27
CA GLY A 116 5.41 1.31 -17.61
C GLY A 116 4.68 2.63 -17.84
N PRO A 117 4.95 3.31 -18.96
CA PRO A 117 4.26 4.54 -19.31
C PRO A 117 2.78 4.28 -19.63
N PRO A 118 1.86 5.21 -19.29
CA PRO A 118 0.47 5.08 -19.69
C PRO A 118 0.28 5.41 -21.17
N GLN A 119 -0.87 5.00 -21.70
CA GLN A 119 -1.45 5.62 -22.89
C GLN A 119 -2.70 6.39 -22.53
N ARG A 120 -2.90 7.51 -23.22
CA ARG A 120 -4.05 8.39 -22.95
C ARG A 120 -5.29 7.99 -23.73
N ALA A 121 -6.43 8.19 -23.09
CA ALA A 121 -7.74 7.95 -23.67
C ALA A 121 -8.77 8.97 -23.19
N ARG A 122 -9.76 9.24 -24.03
CA ARG A 122 -11.05 9.76 -23.56
C ARG A 122 -11.72 8.67 -22.73
N ILE A 123 -12.41 9.08 -21.68
CA ILE A 123 -13.03 8.19 -20.71
C ILE A 123 -14.51 8.57 -20.50
N SER A 124 -15.37 7.55 -20.51
CA SER A 124 -16.75 7.65 -20.02
C SER A 124 -16.98 6.57 -18.97
N VAL A 125 -17.52 6.97 -17.83
CA VAL A 125 -17.78 6.08 -16.68
C VAL A 125 -19.27 5.96 -16.48
N ARG A 126 -19.78 4.72 -16.40
CA ARG A 126 -21.19 4.42 -16.18
C ARG A 126 -21.35 3.32 -15.12
N PRO A 127 -22.42 3.34 -14.32
CA PRO A 127 -22.69 2.28 -13.37
C PRO A 127 -22.92 0.94 -14.09
N LEU A 128 -22.40 -0.15 -13.52
CA LEU A 128 -22.68 -1.49 -14.00
C LEU A 128 -24.10 -1.97 -13.61
N SER A 129 -24.64 -2.89 -14.41
CA SER A 129 -25.87 -3.59 -14.03
C SER A 129 -25.66 -4.39 -12.74
N ARG A 130 -26.69 -4.48 -11.89
CA ARG A 130 -26.65 -5.24 -10.62
C ARG A 130 -26.18 -6.69 -10.80
N ARG A 131 -26.55 -7.32 -11.92
CA ARG A 131 -26.11 -8.68 -12.27
C ARG A 131 -24.60 -8.75 -12.47
N ARG A 132 -24.02 -7.77 -13.18
CA ARG A 132 -22.58 -7.73 -13.44
C ARG A 132 -21.79 -7.39 -12.18
N VAL A 133 -22.28 -6.46 -11.37
CA VAL A 133 -21.68 -6.15 -10.05
C VAL A 133 -21.58 -7.43 -9.20
N LYS A 134 -22.68 -8.16 -9.00
CA LYS A 134 -22.67 -9.43 -8.26
C LYS A 134 -21.73 -10.48 -8.85
N ALA A 135 -21.60 -10.51 -10.18
CA ALA A 135 -20.68 -11.43 -10.84
C ALA A 135 -19.22 -11.08 -10.55
N LEU A 136 -18.85 -9.79 -10.64
CA LEU A 136 -17.52 -9.28 -10.33
C LEU A 136 -17.19 -9.48 -8.84
N GLU A 137 -18.06 -9.03 -7.94
CA GLU A 137 -17.88 -9.19 -6.49
C GLU A 137 -17.67 -10.65 -6.09
N ARG A 138 -18.47 -11.57 -6.65
CA ARG A 138 -18.32 -12.99 -6.37
C ARG A 138 -17.03 -13.55 -6.98
N ALA A 139 -16.67 -13.12 -8.18
CA ALA A 139 -15.46 -13.61 -8.83
C ALA A 139 -14.19 -13.18 -8.07
N THR A 140 -14.15 -11.94 -7.56
CA THR A 140 -13.01 -11.33 -6.85
C THR A 140 -13.04 -11.53 -5.32
N ASP A 141 -14.00 -12.30 -4.82
CA ASP A 141 -14.21 -12.55 -3.39
C ASP A 141 -12.98 -13.22 -2.72
N LEU A 142 -12.55 -12.66 -1.59
CA LEU A 142 -11.45 -13.15 -0.77
C LEU A 142 -11.88 -14.15 0.32
N THR A 143 -13.19 -14.37 0.51
CA THR A 143 -13.77 -15.29 1.50
C THR A 143 -13.12 -16.68 1.53
N PRO A 144 -12.75 -17.32 0.39
CA PRO A 144 -12.13 -18.64 0.44
C PRO A 144 -10.74 -18.66 1.12
N ASP A 145 -10.08 -17.52 1.27
CA ASP A 145 -8.78 -17.40 1.95
C ASP A 145 -8.91 -16.93 3.40
N ILE A 146 -10.14 -16.76 3.92
CA ILE A 146 -10.34 -16.44 5.34
C ILE A 146 -9.72 -17.53 6.20
N ARG A 147 -9.01 -17.12 7.24
CA ARG A 147 -8.45 -18.02 8.26
C ARG A 147 -9.01 -17.69 9.64
N PRO A 148 -9.19 -18.70 10.51
CA PRO A 148 -9.54 -18.46 11.90
C PRO A 148 -8.49 -17.55 12.57
N GLU A 149 -8.92 -16.68 13.48
CA GLU A 149 -8.05 -15.74 14.18
C GLU A 149 -6.87 -16.43 14.88
N ALA A 150 -7.12 -17.56 15.55
CA ALA A 150 -6.08 -18.36 16.18
C ALA A 150 -5.02 -18.90 15.20
N GLU A 151 -5.36 -19.10 13.92
CA GLU A 151 -4.37 -19.48 12.90
C GLU A 151 -3.52 -18.29 12.48
N ILE A 152 -4.14 -17.11 12.34
CA ILE A 152 -3.45 -15.85 12.02
C ILE A 152 -2.49 -15.48 13.15
N GLU A 153 -2.93 -15.55 14.40
CA GLU A 153 -2.09 -15.31 15.58
C GLU A 153 -0.88 -16.25 15.61
N ARG A 154 -1.07 -17.56 15.39
CA ARG A 154 0.04 -18.53 15.30
C ARG A 154 1.00 -18.26 14.14
N ALA A 155 0.55 -17.58 13.08
CA ALA A 155 1.39 -17.24 11.94
C ALA A 155 2.26 -15.99 12.21
N LEU A 156 1.90 -15.16 13.18
CA LEU A 156 2.68 -13.98 13.56
C LEU A 156 4.03 -14.39 14.20
N PRO A 157 5.12 -13.65 13.94
CA PRO A 157 6.40 -13.90 14.58
C PRO A 157 6.32 -13.82 16.10
N THR A 158 6.98 -14.77 16.77
CA THR A 158 7.14 -14.76 18.23
C THR A 158 8.49 -14.21 18.68
N SER A 159 9.46 -14.12 17.76
CA SER A 159 10.80 -13.59 18.03
C SER A 159 10.76 -12.18 18.58
N ALA A 160 11.69 -11.88 19.50
CA ALA A 160 11.77 -10.55 20.09
C ALA A 160 12.21 -9.51 19.06
N ILE A 161 11.41 -8.46 18.88
CA ILE A 161 11.66 -7.32 18.00
C ILE A 161 12.40 -6.25 18.79
N ASP A 162 13.56 -5.86 18.29
CA ASP A 162 14.39 -4.79 18.86
C ASP A 162 14.22 -3.47 18.07
N GLN A 163 13.98 -3.58 16.76
CA GLN A 163 13.98 -2.43 15.85
C GLN A 163 12.90 -2.55 14.79
N VAL A 164 12.38 -1.41 14.37
CA VAL A 164 11.53 -1.26 13.19
C VAL A 164 12.23 -0.31 12.22
N PHE A 165 12.31 -0.67 10.95
CA PHE A 165 12.85 0.19 9.90
C PHE A 165 11.75 0.57 8.92
N VAL A 166 11.51 1.87 8.75
CA VAL A 166 10.72 2.40 7.65
C VAL A 166 11.64 2.51 6.44
N LEU A 167 11.40 1.69 5.42
CA LEU A 167 12.27 1.59 4.26
C LEU A 167 11.98 2.70 3.25
N ASP A 168 13.03 3.15 2.58
CA ASP A 168 12.92 4.05 1.44
C ASP A 168 12.62 3.20 0.21
N VAL A 169 11.35 3.13 -0.14
CA VAL A 169 10.83 2.39 -1.30
C VAL A 169 10.19 3.32 -2.33
N GLY A 170 10.43 4.63 -2.20
CA GLY A 170 9.76 5.66 -2.99
C GLY A 170 8.35 5.96 -2.45
N GLN A 171 7.41 6.25 -3.36
CA GLN A 171 6.01 6.46 -3.03
C GLN A 171 5.32 5.10 -2.76
N GLY A 172 5.53 4.58 -1.56
CA GLY A 172 4.92 3.36 -1.05
C GLY A 172 5.35 3.11 0.39
N ALA A 173 4.87 2.02 0.98
CA ALA A 173 5.16 1.66 2.37
C ALA A 173 5.83 0.29 2.47
N ALA A 174 6.95 0.21 3.19
CA ALA A 174 7.50 -1.07 3.61
C ALA A 174 8.24 -0.88 4.94
N ASN A 175 7.86 -1.65 5.95
CA ASN A 175 8.43 -1.54 7.29
C ASN A 175 8.98 -2.89 7.75
N ALA A 176 10.29 -2.99 7.98
CA ALA A 176 10.92 -4.21 8.44
C ALA A 176 10.91 -4.31 9.97
N LEU A 177 10.46 -5.44 10.52
CA LEU A 177 10.52 -5.77 11.94
C LEU A 177 11.72 -6.67 12.18
N VAL A 178 12.62 -6.22 13.06
CA VAL A 178 13.98 -6.73 13.14
C VAL A 178 14.33 -7.14 14.57
N THR A 179 14.93 -8.33 14.71
CA THR A 179 15.41 -8.86 15.99
C THR A 179 16.76 -8.28 16.37
N SER A 180 17.17 -8.44 17.63
CA SER A 180 18.51 -8.05 18.09
C SER A 180 19.66 -8.81 17.41
N ALA A 181 19.38 -9.99 16.85
CA ALA A 181 20.34 -10.78 16.05
C ALA A 181 20.49 -10.28 14.61
N GLY A 182 19.71 -9.26 14.22
CA GLY A 182 19.75 -8.71 12.88
C GLY A 182 18.87 -9.46 11.87
N GLU A 183 17.89 -10.24 12.33
CA GLU A 183 17.00 -10.99 11.44
C GLU A 183 15.72 -10.20 11.17
N VAL A 184 15.34 -10.09 9.89
CA VAL A 184 14.02 -9.58 9.51
C VAL A 184 12.99 -10.69 9.68
N VAL A 185 12.07 -10.53 10.63
CA VAL A 185 11.06 -11.55 10.98
C VAL A 185 9.69 -11.24 10.40
N ALA A 186 9.41 -9.97 10.11
CA ALA A 186 8.22 -9.56 9.38
C ALA A 186 8.44 -8.27 8.60
N TYR A 187 7.58 -8.07 7.61
CA TYR A 187 7.34 -6.81 6.93
C TYR A 187 5.89 -6.37 7.18
N VAL A 188 5.70 -5.10 7.53
CA VAL A 188 4.39 -4.43 7.42
C VAL A 188 4.42 -3.64 6.12
N ASP A 189 3.64 -4.15 5.15
CA ASP A 189 3.67 -3.83 3.74
C ASP A 189 5.00 -4.17 3.03
N LEU A 190 4.91 -4.37 1.72
CA LEU A 190 6.02 -4.55 0.79
C LEU A 190 5.78 -3.67 -0.44
N GLY A 191 5.66 -2.39 -0.17
CA GLY A 191 5.35 -1.33 -1.11
C GLY A 191 6.50 -0.84 -1.96
N ALA A 192 6.15 -0.10 -3.00
CA ALA A 192 7.07 0.59 -3.90
C ALA A 192 6.30 1.65 -4.69
N GLY A 193 7.01 2.62 -5.28
CA GLY A 193 6.43 3.51 -6.28
C GLY A 193 5.74 2.76 -7.44
N VAL A 194 4.53 3.17 -7.78
CA VAL A 194 3.67 2.58 -8.83
C VAL A 194 3.23 3.63 -9.84
N LEU A 195 2.83 3.20 -11.05
CA LEU A 195 2.24 4.07 -12.07
C LEU A 195 3.13 5.29 -12.35
N ARG A 196 2.62 6.52 -12.15
CA ARG A 196 3.38 7.78 -12.30
C ARG A 196 4.60 7.85 -11.39
N ASP A 197 4.56 7.15 -10.27
CA ASP A 197 5.56 7.17 -9.22
C ASP A 197 6.54 5.99 -9.27
N VAL A 198 6.53 5.16 -10.32
CA VAL A 198 7.51 4.09 -10.50
C VAL A 198 8.97 4.61 -10.42
N GLY A 199 9.21 5.84 -10.87
CA GLY A 199 10.52 6.49 -10.83
C GLY A 199 10.99 6.92 -9.44
N THR A 200 10.14 6.83 -8.42
CA THR A 200 10.49 7.20 -7.04
C THR A 200 11.30 6.13 -6.31
N TRP A 201 11.25 4.88 -6.80
CA TRP A 201 12.02 3.76 -6.28
C TRP A 201 13.53 4.11 -6.26
N PRO A 202 14.24 3.96 -5.13
CA PRO A 202 15.65 4.33 -5.07
C PRO A 202 16.52 3.40 -5.92
N ASN A 203 17.42 3.97 -6.72
CA ASN A 203 18.39 3.19 -7.50
C ASN A 203 19.36 2.37 -6.61
N SER A 204 19.59 2.84 -5.38
CA SER A 204 20.41 2.16 -4.37
C SER A 204 19.69 1.01 -3.66
N MET A 205 18.39 0.84 -3.88
CA MET A 205 17.62 -0.24 -3.29
C MET A 205 17.98 -1.56 -3.95
N GLY A 206 18.92 -2.28 -3.33
CA GLY A 206 19.50 -3.53 -3.85
C GLY A 206 18.69 -4.79 -3.57
N GLY A 207 17.65 -4.72 -2.72
CA GLY A 207 16.86 -5.90 -2.37
C GLY A 207 16.01 -5.75 -1.12
N LEU A 208 15.23 -6.79 -0.85
CA LEU A 208 14.58 -7.03 0.44
C LEU A 208 15.28 -8.23 1.12
N CYS A 209 15.43 -8.19 2.44
CA CYS A 209 15.98 -9.31 3.20
C CYS A 209 14.89 -10.37 3.42
N LEU A 210 14.97 -11.48 2.68
CA LEU A 210 13.97 -12.56 2.74
C LEU A 210 14.52 -13.87 3.34
N CYS A 211 15.76 -13.84 3.83
CA CYS A 211 16.53 -15.03 4.20
C CYS A 211 15.88 -15.86 5.31
N HIS A 212 15.17 -15.21 6.23
CA HIS A 212 14.52 -15.84 7.38
C HIS A 212 13.02 -16.09 7.16
N GLN A 213 12.56 -16.08 5.90
CA GLN A 213 11.15 -16.23 5.52
C GLN A 213 10.21 -15.32 6.33
N PRO A 214 10.45 -13.99 6.33
CA PRO A 214 9.65 -13.06 7.10
C PRO A 214 8.18 -13.17 6.72
N LYS A 215 7.30 -12.88 7.68
CA LYS A 215 5.87 -12.76 7.43
C LYS A 215 5.57 -11.42 6.80
N VAL A 216 4.58 -11.34 5.92
CA VAL A 216 4.11 -10.07 5.36
C VAL A 216 2.74 -9.76 5.93
N ILE A 217 2.61 -8.62 6.59
CA ILE A 217 1.34 -8.08 7.05
C ILE A 217 0.99 -6.95 6.09
N LEU A 218 0.02 -7.18 5.21
CA LEU A 218 -0.47 -6.18 4.28
C LEU A 218 -1.54 -5.34 4.98
N THR A 219 -1.30 -4.03 5.10
CA THR A 219 -2.24 -3.11 5.75
C THR A 219 -3.51 -2.95 4.94
N HIS A 220 -3.41 -2.84 3.61
CA HIS A 220 -4.53 -2.83 2.67
C HIS A 220 -4.08 -3.10 1.23
N TRP A 221 -5.02 -3.20 0.29
CA TRP A 221 -4.78 -3.71 -1.06
C TRP A 221 -4.42 -2.66 -2.13
N HIS A 222 -3.96 -1.47 -1.76
CA HIS A 222 -3.42 -0.54 -2.74
C HIS A 222 -2.04 -0.96 -3.26
N TYR A 223 -1.75 -0.55 -4.49
CA TYR A 223 -0.67 -1.14 -5.28
C TYR A 223 0.71 -0.86 -4.67
N ASP A 224 0.89 0.34 -4.16
CA ASP A 224 2.08 0.85 -3.52
C ASP A 224 2.31 0.28 -2.11
N HIS A 225 1.48 -0.65 -1.64
CA HIS A 225 1.67 -1.43 -0.41
C HIS A 225 2.14 -2.87 -0.69
N PHE A 226 2.12 -3.33 -1.93
CA PHE A 226 2.57 -4.69 -2.30
C PHE A 226 3.53 -4.75 -3.49
N GLN A 227 3.78 -3.63 -4.18
CA GLN A 227 4.52 -3.65 -5.44
C GLN A 227 5.97 -4.13 -5.32
N ALA A 228 6.68 -3.94 -4.20
CA ALA A 228 8.02 -4.48 -4.07
C ALA A 228 8.06 -6.01 -4.10
N ALA A 229 6.98 -6.70 -3.73
CA ALA A 229 6.89 -8.15 -3.90
C ALA A 229 6.79 -8.58 -5.37
N ASN A 230 6.43 -7.66 -6.28
CA ASN A 230 6.49 -7.88 -7.71
C ASN A 230 7.86 -7.54 -8.30
N ILE A 231 8.59 -6.58 -7.71
CA ILE A 231 9.99 -6.31 -8.06
C ILE A 231 10.88 -7.47 -7.59
N TYR A 232 10.58 -8.05 -6.42
CA TYR A 232 11.28 -9.18 -5.81
C TYR A 232 10.33 -10.39 -5.60
N PRO A 233 10.09 -11.21 -6.65
CA PRO A 233 9.06 -12.25 -6.63
C PRO A 233 9.24 -13.35 -5.59
N ALA A 234 10.44 -13.49 -5.02
CA ALA A 234 10.67 -14.39 -3.89
C ALA A 234 9.76 -14.05 -2.69
N ALA A 235 9.39 -12.77 -2.52
CA ALA A 235 8.47 -12.33 -1.47
C ALA A 235 7.04 -12.87 -1.66
N GLN A 236 6.63 -13.22 -2.89
CA GLN A 236 5.31 -13.81 -3.17
C GLN A 236 5.18 -15.22 -2.56
N LYS A 237 6.30 -15.89 -2.24
CA LYS A 237 6.32 -17.22 -1.62
C LYS A 237 6.14 -17.19 -0.10
N LEU A 238 6.12 -16.00 0.51
CA LEU A 238 6.00 -15.84 1.95
C LEU A 238 4.57 -16.11 2.42
N THR A 239 4.39 -16.09 3.74
CA THR A 239 3.05 -16.01 4.36
C THR A 239 2.60 -14.56 4.38
N TRP A 240 1.44 -14.28 3.81
CA TRP A 240 0.79 -12.98 3.75
C TRP A 240 -0.46 -12.99 4.62
N ILE A 241 -0.54 -12.05 5.56
CA ILE A 241 -1.71 -11.74 6.38
C ILE A 241 -2.29 -10.43 5.85
N ALA A 242 -3.55 -10.41 5.44
CA ALA A 242 -4.18 -9.24 4.85
C ALA A 242 -5.64 -9.09 5.32
N PRO A 243 -6.23 -7.89 5.30
CA PRO A 243 -7.62 -7.71 5.66
C PRO A 243 -8.57 -8.26 4.61
N LEU A 244 -9.77 -8.68 5.04
CA LEU A 244 -10.88 -8.86 4.12
C LEU A 244 -11.34 -7.49 3.61
N GLN A 245 -11.06 -7.21 2.35
CA GLN A 245 -11.52 -6.03 1.62
C GLN A 245 -12.06 -6.46 0.25
N ARG A 246 -12.94 -5.64 -0.32
CA ARG A 246 -13.40 -5.83 -1.70
C ARG A 246 -12.24 -5.59 -2.64
N LEU A 247 -11.91 -6.54 -3.50
CA LEU A 247 -10.90 -6.38 -4.54
C LEU A 247 -11.53 -6.09 -5.90
N GLY A 248 -10.84 -5.28 -6.69
CA GLY A 248 -11.13 -5.14 -8.10
C GLY A 248 -10.64 -6.35 -8.92
N PRO A 249 -11.06 -6.46 -10.19
CA PRO A 249 -10.75 -7.59 -11.07
C PRO A 249 -9.36 -7.52 -11.71
N GLY A 250 -8.63 -6.44 -11.51
CA GLY A 250 -7.36 -6.13 -12.12
C GLY A 250 -6.16 -6.45 -11.22
N PRO A 251 -5.20 -5.54 -11.10
CA PRO A 251 -3.97 -5.70 -10.32
C PRO A 251 -4.14 -6.22 -8.88
N GLN A 252 -5.18 -5.82 -8.13
CA GLN A 252 -5.40 -6.32 -6.77
C GLN A 252 -5.64 -7.84 -6.73
N SER A 253 -6.59 -8.32 -7.53
CA SER A 253 -6.87 -9.75 -7.69
C SER A 253 -5.67 -10.51 -8.24
N LEU A 254 -4.89 -9.88 -9.13
CA LEU A 254 -3.68 -10.46 -9.70
C LEU A 254 -2.59 -10.65 -8.65
N MET A 255 -2.43 -9.72 -7.70
CA MET A 255 -1.49 -9.87 -6.58
C MET A 255 -1.89 -11.04 -5.67
N ALA A 256 -3.17 -11.10 -5.24
CA ALA A 256 -3.68 -12.22 -4.44
C ALA A 256 -3.46 -13.58 -5.13
N SER A 257 -3.68 -13.65 -6.44
CA SER A 257 -3.40 -14.83 -7.24
C SER A 257 -1.90 -15.14 -7.34
N SER A 258 -1.04 -14.12 -7.44
CA SER A 258 0.41 -14.29 -7.57
C SER A 258 1.02 -14.91 -6.31
N ILE A 259 0.57 -14.52 -5.12
CA ILE A 259 0.99 -15.12 -3.84
C ILE A 259 0.72 -16.63 -3.84
N THR A 260 -0.55 -17.01 -4.02
CA THR A 260 -0.95 -18.43 -3.96
C THR A 260 -0.29 -19.28 -5.04
N ARG A 261 -0.11 -18.74 -6.25
CA ARG A 261 0.58 -19.44 -7.35
C ARG A 261 2.09 -19.59 -7.14
N ALA A 262 2.72 -18.66 -6.43
CA ALA A 262 4.14 -18.76 -6.10
C ALA A 262 4.40 -19.84 -5.02
N GLY A 263 3.35 -20.40 -4.42
CA GLY A 263 3.44 -21.31 -3.28
C GLY A 263 3.40 -20.59 -1.93
N GLY A 264 3.11 -19.28 -1.92
CA GLY A 264 2.90 -18.53 -0.70
C GLY A 264 1.55 -18.84 -0.05
N ALA A 265 1.44 -18.54 1.24
CA ALA A 265 0.20 -18.67 1.99
C ALA A 265 -0.49 -17.31 2.08
N LEU A 266 -1.73 -17.21 1.59
CA LEU A 266 -2.57 -16.03 1.77
C LEU A 266 -3.59 -16.31 2.89
N MET A 267 -3.53 -15.49 3.95
CA MET A 267 -4.38 -15.57 5.13
C MET A 267 -5.18 -14.29 5.24
N ILE A 268 -6.49 -14.38 5.01
CA ILE A 268 -7.38 -13.22 5.08
C ILE A 268 -8.01 -13.14 6.47
N TRP A 269 -7.86 -11.98 7.11
CA TRP A 269 -8.49 -11.67 8.38
C TRP A 269 -9.83 -10.96 8.16
N ASN A 270 -10.92 -11.59 8.59
CA ASN A 270 -12.27 -11.02 8.57
C ASN A 270 -12.82 -10.72 9.97
N GLY A 271 -11.92 -10.60 10.96
CA GLY A 271 -12.31 -10.30 12.32
C GLY A 271 -12.46 -8.81 12.59
N HIS A 272 -12.76 -8.51 13.84
CA HIS A 272 -12.85 -7.16 14.38
C HIS A 272 -11.95 -7.04 15.61
N GLY A 273 -11.59 -5.83 16.00
CA GLY A 273 -10.78 -5.61 17.20
C GLY A 273 -9.30 -5.91 16.96
N ILE A 274 -8.69 -6.63 17.89
CA ILE A 274 -7.23 -6.79 17.97
C ILE A 274 -6.86 -8.27 18.05
N LEU A 275 -5.92 -8.69 17.20
CA LEU A 275 -5.19 -9.96 17.33
C LEU A 275 -3.78 -9.67 17.82
N SER A 276 -3.25 -10.47 18.73
CA SER A 276 -1.92 -10.21 19.28
C SER A 276 -1.12 -11.47 19.51
N THR A 277 0.18 -11.38 19.27
CA THR A 277 1.14 -12.45 19.55
C THR A 277 2.49 -11.82 19.83
N SER A 278 3.07 -12.17 20.99
CA SER A 278 4.34 -11.61 21.45
C SER A 278 4.32 -10.07 21.42
N GLN A 279 5.21 -9.43 20.67
CA GLN A 279 5.31 -7.99 20.52
C GLN A 279 4.44 -7.41 19.40
N ILE A 280 3.70 -8.21 18.61
CA ILE A 280 2.89 -7.70 17.49
C ILE A 280 1.42 -7.75 17.88
N ALA A 281 0.70 -6.65 17.64
CA ALA A 281 -0.75 -6.63 17.64
C ALA A 281 -1.30 -6.03 16.34
N LEU A 282 -2.18 -6.76 15.67
CA LEU A 282 -2.93 -6.33 14.50
C LEU A 282 -4.25 -5.73 14.97
N GLU A 283 -4.58 -4.52 14.56
CA GLU A 283 -5.85 -3.88 14.89
C GLU A 283 -6.62 -3.53 13.62
N ARG A 284 -7.89 -3.96 13.57
CA ARG A 284 -8.80 -3.69 12.46
C ARG A 284 -9.23 -2.23 12.47
N CYS A 285 -8.93 -1.50 11.39
CA CYS A 285 -9.37 -0.10 11.25
C CYS A 285 -10.87 -0.02 10.94
N THR A 286 -11.52 1.05 11.41
CA THR A 286 -13.00 1.20 11.43
C THR A 286 -13.53 2.31 10.52
N GLY A 287 -12.78 2.66 9.47
CA GLY A 287 -13.23 3.66 8.52
C GLY A 287 -14.46 3.26 7.71
N PRO A 288 -14.94 4.16 6.83
CA PRO A 288 -16.11 3.91 5.99
C PRO A 288 -15.95 2.67 5.10
N THR A 289 -17.02 1.88 5.00
CA THR A 289 -17.05 0.70 4.11
C THR A 289 -16.78 1.13 2.67
N GLY A 290 -15.96 0.35 1.96
CA GLY A 290 -15.57 0.63 0.57
C GLY A 290 -14.32 1.52 0.42
N ASN A 291 -13.84 2.15 1.50
CA ASN A 291 -12.56 2.84 1.49
C ASN A 291 -11.46 1.91 2.01
N GLN A 292 -10.59 1.43 1.14
CA GLN A 292 -9.57 0.44 1.50
C GLN A 292 -8.50 1.03 2.46
N ASN A 293 -8.07 2.27 2.27
CA ASN A 293 -7.08 2.97 3.10
C ASN A 293 -7.55 2.98 4.57
N ARG A 294 -8.84 3.28 4.76
CA ARG A 294 -9.42 3.49 6.09
C ARG A 294 -9.99 2.24 6.75
N THR A 295 -10.09 1.14 6.02
CA THR A 295 -10.60 -0.15 6.51
C THR A 295 -9.54 -1.22 6.45
N GLY A 296 -8.27 -0.86 6.63
CA GLY A 296 -7.14 -1.78 6.62
C GLY A 296 -6.82 -2.44 7.98
N ILE A 297 -5.57 -2.86 8.12
CA ILE A 297 -4.95 -3.31 9.37
C ILE A 297 -3.95 -2.25 9.79
N SER A 298 -4.03 -1.80 11.04
CA SER A 298 -2.93 -1.10 11.70
C SER A 298 -2.11 -2.08 12.53
N VAL A 299 -0.80 -1.87 12.63
CA VAL A 299 0.10 -2.76 13.36
C VAL A 299 0.74 -2.01 14.52
N TRP A 300 0.56 -2.55 15.72
CA TRP A 300 1.26 -2.13 16.93
C TRP A 300 2.43 -3.05 17.18
N VAL A 301 3.61 -2.47 17.41
CA VAL A 301 4.81 -3.21 17.84
C VAL A 301 5.15 -2.77 19.25
N TRP A 302 5.02 -3.68 20.20
CA TRP A 302 5.28 -3.44 21.61
C TRP A 302 6.77 -3.51 21.92
N GLY A 303 7.26 -2.53 22.66
CA GLY A 303 8.65 -2.52 23.12
C GLY A 303 8.87 -3.34 24.39
N PRO A 304 10.08 -3.25 24.96
CA PRO A 304 10.37 -3.72 26.31
C PRO A 304 9.40 -3.12 27.34
N VAL A 305 9.26 -3.80 28.48
CA VAL A 305 8.40 -3.35 29.59
C VAL A 305 8.69 -1.89 29.95
N GLY A 306 7.62 -1.09 30.06
CA GLY A 306 7.70 0.34 30.39
C GLY A 306 7.98 1.26 29.20
N LYS A 307 7.96 0.76 27.97
CA LYS A 307 8.08 1.56 26.75
C LYS A 307 6.77 1.58 25.97
N ASP A 308 6.41 2.74 25.45
CA ASP A 308 5.25 2.89 24.57
C ASP A 308 5.47 2.17 23.22
N PRO A 309 4.41 1.63 22.60
CA PRO A 309 4.53 0.89 21.35
C PRO A 309 4.86 1.80 20.16
N ILE A 310 5.35 1.16 19.10
CA ILE A 310 5.49 1.76 17.77
C ILE A 310 4.21 1.47 16.98
N LEU A 311 3.63 2.48 16.32
CA LEU A 311 2.45 2.33 15.47
C LEU A 311 2.83 2.36 13.98
N LEU A 312 2.30 1.42 13.21
CA LEU A 312 2.39 1.36 11.75
C LEU A 312 0.96 1.31 11.19
N PRO A 313 0.35 2.48 10.90
CA PRO A 313 -1.07 2.56 10.59
C PRO A 313 -1.43 2.22 9.13
N GLY A 314 -0.42 2.08 8.25
CA GLY A 314 -0.65 2.10 6.81
C GLY A 314 -1.30 3.44 6.42
N ASP A 315 -2.41 3.36 5.70
CA ASP A 315 -3.13 4.55 5.20
C ASP A 315 -4.39 4.87 5.99
N ALA A 316 -4.61 4.16 7.11
CA ALA A 316 -5.74 4.44 7.97
C ALA A 316 -5.59 5.80 8.64
N GLY A 317 -6.68 6.56 8.69
CA GLY A 317 -6.74 7.78 9.48
C GLY A 317 -6.51 7.49 10.96
N TYR A 318 -5.94 8.45 11.68
CA TYR A 318 -5.75 8.32 13.13
C TYR A 318 -7.06 8.09 13.89
N ALA A 319 -8.17 8.65 13.40
CA ALA A 319 -9.52 8.41 13.95
C ALA A 319 -10.07 7.01 13.63
N ASP A 320 -9.51 6.33 12.62
CA ASP A 320 -9.96 5.01 12.18
C ASP A 320 -9.20 3.87 12.87
N VAL A 321 -8.19 4.18 13.69
CA VAL A 321 -7.46 3.21 14.53
C VAL A 321 -8.06 3.28 15.94
N PRO A 322 -8.94 2.35 16.34
CA PRO A 322 -9.76 2.51 17.54
C PRO A 322 -8.98 2.76 18.84
N THR A 323 -7.91 1.99 19.10
CA THR A 323 -7.14 2.19 20.32
C THR A 323 -6.37 3.51 20.32
N LEU A 324 -5.89 3.97 19.16
CA LEU A 324 -5.27 5.29 19.06
C LEU A 324 -6.29 6.40 19.31
N ALA A 325 -7.47 6.31 18.68
CA ALA A 325 -8.56 7.26 18.86
C ALA A 325 -9.05 7.30 20.32
N ALA A 326 -8.94 6.17 21.05
CA ALA A 326 -9.20 6.08 22.48
C ALA A 326 -8.09 6.67 23.38
N GLY A 327 -7.03 7.23 22.79
CA GLY A 327 -5.96 7.93 23.52
C GLY A 327 -4.77 7.05 23.90
N LYS A 328 -4.58 5.89 23.26
CA LYS A 328 -3.40 5.05 23.50
C LYS A 328 -2.12 5.80 23.11
N ALA A 329 -1.17 5.83 24.04
CA ALA A 329 0.14 6.46 23.81
C ALA A 329 0.99 5.66 22.81
N ILE A 330 1.87 6.37 22.11
CA ILE A 330 2.87 5.81 21.21
C ILE A 330 4.25 6.35 21.54
N GLY A 331 5.28 5.53 21.32
CA GLY A 331 6.68 5.93 21.43
C GLY A 331 7.22 6.48 20.10
N ALA A 332 6.79 5.89 18.99
CA ALA A 332 7.14 6.29 17.64
C ALA A 332 6.09 5.76 16.65
N PHE A 333 6.12 6.23 15.40
CA PHE A 333 5.21 5.72 14.37
C PHE A 333 5.68 6.03 12.95
N ALA A 334 5.20 5.23 12.00
CA ALA A 334 5.15 5.63 10.60
C ALA A 334 3.92 6.52 10.39
N VAL A 335 4.11 7.69 9.77
CA VAL A 335 3.04 8.64 9.49
C VAL A 335 2.05 8.02 8.51
N ALA A 336 0.76 8.15 8.82
CA ALA A 336 -0.31 7.56 8.02
C ALA A 336 -0.32 8.10 6.58
N HIS A 337 -0.68 7.24 5.63
CA HIS A 337 -0.98 7.60 4.25
C HIS A 337 0.15 8.38 3.56
N HIS A 338 1.41 8.05 3.87
CA HIS A 338 2.60 8.73 3.34
C HIS A 338 2.68 10.23 3.70
N GLY A 339 1.90 10.69 4.68
CA GLY A 339 1.70 12.12 4.96
C GLY A 339 0.62 12.77 4.08
N GLY A 340 -0.21 11.97 3.42
CA GLY A 340 -1.44 12.36 2.73
C GLY A 340 -2.58 12.67 3.69
N ARG A 341 -3.82 12.67 3.18
CA ARG A 341 -5.01 12.95 3.99
C ARG A 341 -5.32 11.77 4.90
N ALA A 342 -5.29 12.02 6.21
CA ALA A 342 -5.60 11.05 7.25
C ALA A 342 -6.56 11.70 8.26
N PRO A 343 -7.82 11.25 8.36
CA PRO A 343 -8.78 11.83 9.29
C PRO A 343 -8.38 11.58 10.75
N GLY A 344 -8.72 12.52 11.62
CA GLY A 344 -8.35 12.50 13.04
C GLY A 344 -7.14 13.37 13.36
N VAL A 345 -6.85 13.51 14.64
CA VAL A 345 -5.69 14.26 15.13
C VAL A 345 -4.49 13.32 15.16
N ALA A 346 -3.33 13.79 14.67
CA ALA A 346 -2.10 13.02 14.80
C ALA A 346 -1.81 12.72 16.28
N PRO A 347 -1.24 11.54 16.59
CA PRO A 347 -0.90 11.21 17.96
C PRO A 347 0.05 12.28 18.54
N ALA A 348 -0.17 12.67 19.79
CA ALA A 348 0.72 13.61 20.46
C ALA A 348 2.14 13.02 20.58
N ARG A 349 3.16 13.85 20.33
CA ARG A 349 4.56 13.47 20.58
C ARG A 349 4.73 13.20 22.09
N PRO A 350 5.19 12.01 22.50
CA PRO A 350 5.38 11.74 23.91
C PRO A 350 6.54 12.57 24.46
N GLY A 351 6.54 12.82 25.77
CA GLY A 351 7.64 13.52 26.46
C GLY A 351 8.93 12.70 26.59
N ALA A 352 9.01 11.52 25.98
CA ALA A 352 10.20 10.67 25.98
C ALA A 352 11.39 11.35 25.27
N SER A 353 12.60 10.92 25.56
CA SER A 353 13.82 11.53 25.02
C SER A 353 14.05 11.25 23.53
N THR A 354 13.44 10.21 22.94
CA THR A 354 13.73 9.78 21.56
C THR A 354 12.53 9.39 20.69
N PRO A 355 11.35 10.04 20.79
CA PRO A 355 10.24 9.70 19.91
C PRO A 355 10.54 10.05 18.46
N ARG A 356 10.03 9.22 17.55
CA ARG A 356 10.24 9.39 16.10
C ARG A 356 8.95 9.29 15.32
N ALA A 357 8.78 10.19 14.35
CA ALA A 357 7.78 10.11 13.30
C ALA A 357 8.50 9.93 11.97
N ALA A 358 8.15 8.87 11.24
CA ALA A 358 8.76 8.54 9.96
C ALA A 358 7.76 8.71 8.82
N LEU A 359 8.09 9.55 7.84
CA LEU A 359 7.31 9.69 6.62
C LEU A 359 7.93 8.84 5.50
N SER A 360 7.18 7.86 5.02
CA SER A 360 7.56 7.03 3.87
C SER A 360 6.95 7.62 2.61
N TYR A 361 7.75 8.26 1.76
CA TYR A 361 7.34 8.76 0.45
C TYR A 361 8.55 9.01 -0.45
N GLY A 362 8.27 9.16 -1.76
CA GLY A 362 9.27 9.38 -2.79
C GLY A 362 9.51 10.84 -3.11
N HIS A 363 10.76 11.21 -3.41
CA HIS A 363 11.07 12.53 -3.94
C HIS A 363 10.31 12.78 -5.25
N LYS A 364 9.66 13.95 -5.38
CA LYS A 364 8.83 14.34 -6.54
C LYS A 364 7.67 13.38 -6.83
N ASN A 365 7.10 12.75 -5.80
CA ASN A 365 5.90 11.95 -5.99
C ASN A 365 4.73 12.76 -6.58
N SER A 366 3.87 12.09 -7.35
CA SER A 366 2.82 12.68 -8.15
C SER A 366 1.63 13.16 -7.32
N TYR A 367 1.38 12.54 -6.16
CA TYR A 367 0.33 12.91 -5.20
C TYR A 367 0.66 14.15 -4.36
N GLY A 368 1.91 14.61 -4.38
CA GLY A 368 2.32 15.82 -3.64
C GLY A 368 2.49 15.60 -2.14
N HIS A 369 2.67 14.34 -1.74
CA HIS A 369 2.95 13.96 -0.37
C HIS A 369 4.35 14.40 0.08
N PRO A 370 4.53 14.71 1.37
CA PRO A 370 3.49 14.90 2.37
C PRO A 370 2.73 16.21 2.11
N LEU A 371 1.43 16.22 2.41
CA LEU A 371 0.60 17.41 2.24
C LEU A 371 0.87 18.42 3.37
N THR A 372 0.81 19.71 3.05
CA THR A 372 0.97 20.79 4.03
C THR A 372 0.05 20.65 5.25
N PRO A 373 -1.27 20.35 5.11
CA PRO A 373 -2.14 20.15 6.27
C PRO A 373 -1.70 19.01 7.19
N SER A 374 -1.16 17.92 6.63
CA SER A 374 -0.66 16.79 7.40
C SER A 374 0.60 17.17 8.19
N LEU A 375 1.51 17.92 7.59
CA LEU A 375 2.67 18.48 8.29
C LEU A 375 2.26 19.47 9.40
N THR A 376 1.26 20.32 9.14
CA THR A 376 0.72 21.23 10.15
C THR A 376 0.10 20.46 11.32
N GLY A 377 -0.67 19.41 11.05
CA GLY A 377 -1.28 18.57 12.09
C GLY A 377 -0.25 17.84 12.95
N LEU A 378 0.81 17.31 12.33
CA LEU A 378 1.96 16.71 13.03
C LEU A 378 2.67 17.75 13.92
N THR A 379 2.94 18.94 13.38
CA THR A 379 3.58 20.04 14.12
C THR A 379 2.73 20.49 15.31
N ALA A 380 1.41 20.62 15.13
CA ALA A 380 0.49 20.95 16.21
C ALA A 380 0.44 19.88 17.31
N SER A 381 0.75 18.62 16.95
CA SER A 381 0.87 17.50 17.88
C SER A 381 2.26 17.36 18.50
N GLY A 382 3.15 18.34 18.26
CA GLY A 382 4.48 18.44 18.86
C GLY A 382 5.61 17.81 18.04
N TRP A 383 5.33 17.21 16.88
CA TRP A 383 6.36 16.58 16.04
C TRP A 383 7.14 17.62 15.22
N HIS A 384 8.46 17.53 15.22
CA HIS A 384 9.33 18.50 14.53
C HIS A 384 9.74 18.03 13.12
N ILE A 385 8.75 17.72 12.26
CA ILE A 385 9.00 17.24 10.90
C ILE A 385 9.83 18.24 10.08
N GLY A 386 10.87 17.78 9.40
CA GLY A 386 11.64 18.61 8.46
C GLY A 386 12.70 19.50 9.11
N HIS A 387 13.00 19.30 10.39
CA HIS A 387 14.13 19.94 11.07
C HIS A 387 15.29 18.95 11.24
N PRO A 388 16.18 18.79 10.25
CA PRO A 388 17.39 17.97 10.39
C PRO A 388 18.37 18.69 11.32
N ALA A 389 18.12 18.62 12.63
CA ALA A 389 19.05 19.03 13.66
C ALA A 389 19.46 17.78 14.45
N ALA A 390 20.73 17.71 14.86
CA ALA A 390 21.20 16.62 15.71
C ALA A 390 20.31 16.50 16.95
N GLY A 391 19.75 15.30 17.20
CA GLY A 391 18.85 15.03 18.32
C GLY A 391 17.37 15.39 18.13
N LYS A 392 16.95 15.84 16.93
CA LYS A 392 15.54 15.95 16.53
C LYS A 392 15.27 14.92 15.43
N ASP A 393 14.55 13.84 15.76
CA ASP A 393 14.46 12.64 14.92
C ASP A 393 13.07 12.41 14.32
N GLU A 394 12.54 13.42 13.66
CA GLU A 394 11.43 13.27 12.71
C GLU A 394 11.95 13.33 11.27
N ARG A 395 11.75 12.26 10.49
CA ARG A 395 12.52 11.99 9.26
C ARG A 395 11.62 11.61 8.08
N ARG A 396 12.17 11.75 6.88
CA ARG A 396 11.49 11.53 5.60
C ARG A 396 12.37 10.60 4.76
N THR A 397 11.80 9.55 4.18
CA THR A 397 12.58 8.61 3.35
C THR A 397 13.17 9.27 2.11
N GLU A 398 12.63 10.41 1.67
CA GLU A 398 13.22 11.19 0.58
C GLU A 398 14.55 11.87 0.94
N ASP A 399 14.89 12.00 2.23
CA ASP A 399 16.12 12.64 2.74
C ASP A 399 17.33 11.70 2.57
N ARG A 400 17.66 11.38 1.32
CA ARG A 400 18.80 10.54 0.96
C ARG A 400 20.14 11.29 1.15
N PRO A 401 21.24 10.59 1.46
CA PRO A 401 22.57 11.20 1.51
C PRO A 401 22.90 11.96 0.22
N GLY A 402 23.29 13.23 0.34
CA GLY A 402 23.57 14.11 -0.80
C GLY A 402 22.46 15.11 -1.17
N GLY A 403 21.34 15.15 -0.43
CA GLY A 403 20.24 16.09 -0.64
C GLY A 403 18.98 15.42 -1.20
N ALA A 404 17.98 16.21 -1.56
CA ALA A 404 16.67 15.69 -1.99
C ALA A 404 16.82 14.76 -3.21
N GLY A 405 16.65 13.45 -2.97
CA GLY A 405 16.81 12.40 -3.98
C GLY A 405 18.25 11.88 -4.21
N GLY A 406 19.18 12.12 -3.28
CA GLY A 406 20.57 11.62 -3.33
C GLY A 406 20.74 10.11 -3.58
N SER A 407 21.99 9.64 -3.71
CA SER A 407 22.28 8.28 -4.17
C SER A 407 22.19 7.18 -3.11
N GLY A 408 22.15 7.53 -1.82
CA GLY A 408 21.97 6.56 -0.74
C GLY A 408 20.52 6.15 -0.53
N LEU A 409 20.28 5.21 0.38
CA LEU A 409 18.94 4.90 0.87
C LEU A 409 18.55 5.88 1.97
N GLY A 410 17.25 6.16 2.13
CA GLY A 410 16.69 7.03 3.18
C GLY A 410 16.03 6.29 4.35
N HIS A 411 16.46 5.07 4.69
CA HIS A 411 15.78 4.25 5.70
C HIS A 411 15.76 4.92 7.08
N ILE A 412 14.63 4.84 7.79
CA ILE A 412 14.44 5.47 9.10
C ILE A 412 14.28 4.38 10.15
N ARG A 413 15.17 4.37 11.16
CA ARG A 413 15.05 3.47 12.30
C ARG A 413 14.08 4.04 13.34
N LEU A 414 13.17 3.21 13.81
CA LEU A 414 12.30 3.41 14.97
C LEU A 414 12.71 2.38 16.04
N ASN A 415 13.10 2.84 17.23
CA ASN A 415 13.50 1.96 18.34
C ASN A 415 13.16 2.60 19.70
N TRP A 416 13.27 1.81 20.77
CA TRP A 416 12.95 2.25 22.14
C TRP A 416 14.16 2.74 22.95
N ALA A 417 15.37 2.42 22.49
CA ALA A 417 16.61 2.65 23.23
C ALA A 417 17.31 3.98 22.87
N GLY A 418 16.88 4.67 21.80
CA GLY A 418 17.37 6.01 21.49
C GLY A 418 18.83 6.12 21.04
N GLY A 419 19.57 5.01 20.99
CA GLY A 419 20.96 4.97 20.56
C GLY A 419 21.13 4.89 19.05
N SER A 420 22.22 5.47 18.56
CA SER A 420 22.77 5.20 17.23
C SER A 420 23.44 3.83 17.23
N SER A 421 22.76 2.78 16.77
CA SER A 421 23.44 1.52 16.44
C SER A 421 24.12 1.65 15.08
N SER A 422 25.18 0.86 14.85
CA SER A 422 25.80 0.67 13.54
C SER A 422 24.79 0.23 12.48
N ALA A 423 25.21 0.36 11.22
CA ALA A 423 24.61 -0.30 10.06
C ALA A 423 24.14 -1.71 10.41
N HIS A 424 22.87 -2.00 10.11
CA HIS A 424 22.32 -3.31 10.34
C HIS A 424 22.83 -4.26 9.25
N SER A 425 23.56 -5.30 9.66
CA SER A 425 24.01 -6.38 8.79
C SER A 425 23.34 -7.68 9.20
N CYS A 426 22.52 -8.23 8.31
CA CYS A 426 21.96 -9.55 8.48
C CYS A 426 23.03 -10.61 8.18
N ALA A 427 22.96 -11.78 8.84
CA ALA A 427 23.90 -12.88 8.63
C ALA A 427 23.93 -13.39 7.16
N CYS A 428 22.86 -13.16 6.40
CA CYS A 428 22.83 -13.48 4.97
C CYS A 428 23.40 -12.38 4.05
N GLY A 429 24.01 -11.34 4.60
CA GLY A 429 24.67 -10.26 3.86
C GLY A 429 23.76 -9.12 3.42
N CYS A 430 22.46 -9.17 3.71
CA CYS A 430 21.57 -8.03 3.50
C CYS A 430 21.89 -6.92 4.48
N THR A 431 21.96 -5.68 4.02
CA THR A 431 22.07 -4.50 4.87
C THR A 431 20.76 -3.71 4.87
N LEU A 432 20.39 -3.23 6.05
CA LEU A 432 19.36 -2.20 6.21
C LEU A 432 20.10 -1.01 6.79
N ASP A 433 20.71 -0.20 5.94
CA ASP A 433 21.50 0.94 6.39
C ASP A 433 20.56 2.13 6.66
N PRO A 434 20.21 2.44 7.92
CA PRO A 434 19.46 3.64 8.20
C PRO A 434 20.32 4.85 7.88
N THR A 435 19.70 5.92 7.37
CA THR A 435 20.41 7.20 7.25
C THR A 435 20.73 7.82 8.60
N GLN A 436 20.05 7.40 9.68
CA GLN A 436 20.34 7.74 11.09
C GLN A 436 19.48 6.97 12.12
#